data_AF-A0A955XE11-F1
#
_entry.id   AF-A0A955XE11-F1
#
_cell.length_a   1.000
_cell.length_b   1.000
_cell.length_c   1.000
_cell.angle_alpha   90.00
_cell.angle_beta   90.00
_cell.angle_gamma   90.00
#
_symmetry.space_group_name_H-M   'P 1'
#
loop_
_entity.id
_entity.type
_entity.pdbx_description
1 polymer ?
#
loop_
_entity_poly.entity_id
_entity_poly.type
_entity_poly.pdbx_seq_one_letter_code
_entity_poly.pdbx_strand_id
1 'polypeptide(L)'
;MVIPAAFANAIRDHHGGRLYLVPSADVPCIEAYPARTYEQEASQQVPSRFAGDQRGRRLFFHNAEPVDLKGPGRITIPERLRRYFPQG
;
A
#
# COMPACT_ATOMS: atom_id res chain seq x y z
N MET A 1 7.33 11.95 -2.01
CA MET A 1 7.44 11.21 -3.29
C MET A 1 6.39 11.74 -4.26
N VAL A 2 6.63 11.65 -5.57
CA VAL A 2 5.67 12.05 -6.61
C VAL A 2 5.25 10.82 -7.41
N ILE A 3 3.94 10.60 -7.53
CA ILE A 3 3.35 9.57 -8.38
C ILE A 3 3.14 10.16 -9.78
N PRO A 4 3.48 9.44 -10.87
CA PRO A 4 3.26 9.93 -12.23
C PRO A 4 1.80 10.30 -12.50
N ALA A 5 1.58 11.35 -13.28
CA ALA A 5 0.27 12.01 -13.42
C ALA A 5 -0.84 11.06 -13.87
N ALA A 6 -0.57 10.14 -14.81
CA ALA A 6 -1.56 9.16 -15.28
C ALA A 6 -2.09 8.29 -14.14
N PHE A 7 -1.21 7.75 -13.29
CA PHE A 7 -1.61 6.97 -12.12
C PHE A 7 -2.30 7.84 -11.07
N ALA A 8 -1.76 9.03 -10.79
CA ALA A 8 -2.35 9.94 -9.82
C ALA A 8 -3.79 10.38 -10.18
N ASN A 9 -4.08 10.53 -11.47
CA ASN A 9 -5.42 10.80 -11.97
C ASN A 9 -6.32 9.55 -11.80
N ALA A 10 -5.88 8.38 -12.26
CA ALA A 10 -6.66 7.14 -12.11
C ALA A 10 -7.00 6.82 -10.64
N ILE A 11 -6.04 6.99 -9.72
CA ILE A 11 -6.25 6.78 -8.28
C ILE A 11 -7.27 7.79 -7.72
N ARG A 12 -7.25 9.04 -8.19
CA ARG A 12 -8.22 10.06 -7.78
C ARG A 12 -9.61 9.76 -8.29
N ASP A 13 -9.71 9.48 -9.58
CA ASP A 13 -10.97 9.35 -10.30
C ASP A 13 -11.73 8.06 -9.94
N HIS A 14 -11.00 6.98 -9.63
CA HIS A 14 -11.59 5.66 -9.38
C HIS A 14 -11.45 5.16 -7.93
N HIS A 15 -10.54 5.74 -7.15
CA HIS A 15 -10.20 5.25 -5.81
C HIS A 15 -10.15 6.35 -4.73
N GLY A 16 -10.72 7.53 -5.02
CA GLY A 16 -10.87 8.62 -4.05
C GLY A 16 -9.54 9.25 -3.61
N GLY A 17 -8.44 8.99 -4.32
CA GLY A 17 -7.13 9.56 -4.02
C GLY A 17 -6.38 8.87 -2.87
N ARG A 18 -6.90 7.79 -2.28
CA ARG A 18 -6.27 7.09 -1.16
C ARG A 18 -5.53 5.84 -1.60
N LEU A 19 -4.38 5.62 -0.98
CA LEU A 19 -3.49 4.49 -1.22
C LEU A 19 -3.11 3.83 0.11
N TYR A 20 -2.73 2.55 0.04
CA TYR A 20 -2.06 1.83 1.11
C TYR A 20 -0.65 1.48 0.66
N LEU A 21 0.34 1.93 1.44
CA LEU A 21 1.73 1.59 1.26
C LEU A 21 2.04 0.34 2.08
N VAL A 22 2.56 -0.70 1.45
CA VAL A 22 2.81 -2.00 2.09
C VAL A 22 4.28 -2.38 1.88
N PRO A 23 5.04 -2.67 2.94
CA PRO A 23 6.35 -3.28 2.78
C PRO A 23 6.24 -4.64 2.12
N SER A 24 6.99 -4.87 1.04
CA SER A 24 7.04 -6.18 0.43
C SER A 24 7.70 -7.20 1.37
N ALA A 25 7.21 -8.43 1.35
CA ALA A 25 7.76 -9.53 2.16
C ALA A 25 9.00 -10.16 1.51
N ASP A 26 9.12 -10.06 0.18
CA ASP A 26 10.11 -10.80 -0.61
C ASP A 26 11.31 -9.93 -1.02
N VAL A 27 11.08 -8.63 -1.23
CA VAL A 27 12.10 -7.68 -1.68
C VAL A 27 12.09 -6.40 -0.84
N PRO A 28 13.22 -5.68 -0.69
CA PRO A 28 13.29 -4.45 0.10
C PRO A 28 12.68 -3.27 -0.66
N CYS A 29 11.37 -3.30 -0.90
CA CYS A 29 10.63 -2.23 -1.53
C CYS A 29 9.29 -1.97 -0.82
N ILE A 30 8.62 -0.91 -1.26
CA ILE A 30 7.26 -0.58 -0.84
C ILE A 30 6.35 -0.71 -2.04
N GLU A 31 5.28 -1.47 -1.86
CA GLU A 31 4.18 -1.62 -2.80
C GLU A 31 3.09 -0.60 -2.46
N ALA A 32 2.41 -0.08 -3.47
CA ALA A 32 1.35 0.91 -3.30
C ALA A 32 0.06 0.41 -3.96
N TYR A 33 -1.00 0.29 -3.17
CA TYR A 33 -2.30 -0.22 -3.60
C TYR A 33 -3.37 0.86 -3.51
N PRO A 34 -4.20 1.08 -4.54
CA PRO A 34 -5.39 1.91 -4.39
C PRO A 34 -6.31 1.36 -3.28
N ALA A 35 -6.92 2.25 -2.50
CA ALA A 35 -7.67 1.86 -1.30
C ALA A 35 -8.70 0.74 -1.55
N ARG A 36 -9.53 0.89 -2.59
CA ARG A 36 -10.54 -0.12 -2.95
C ARG A 36 -9.94 -1.49 -3.25
N THR A 37 -8.83 -1.53 -3.98
CA THR A 37 -8.15 -2.79 -4.32
C THR A 37 -7.60 -3.44 -3.07
N TYR A 38 -6.93 -2.67 -2.21
CA TYR A 38 -6.40 -3.16 -0.94
C TYR A 38 -7.51 -3.71 -0.03
N GLU A 39 -8.62 -2.99 0.11
CA GLU A 39 -9.76 -3.40 0.92
C GLU A 39 -10.44 -4.67 0.39
N GLN A 40 -10.55 -4.80 -0.93
CA GLN A 40 -11.07 -6.02 -1.56
C GLN A 40 -10.17 -7.23 -1.25
N GLU A 41 -8.86 -7.10 -1.47
CA GLU A 41 -7.88 -8.14 -1.14
C GLU A 41 -7.91 -8.48 0.36
N ALA A 42 -7.99 -7.48 1.23
CA ALA A 42 -8.10 -7.67 2.68
C ALA A 42 -9.38 -8.42 3.07
N SER A 43 -10.52 -8.06 2.46
CA SER A 43 -11.83 -8.67 2.77
C SER A 43 -11.92 -10.15 2.37
N GLN A 44 -11.19 -10.56 1.34
CA GLN A 44 -11.12 -11.95 0.90
C GLN A 44 -10.28 -12.83 1.84
N GLN A 45 -9.54 -12.23 2.76
CA GLN A 45 -8.69 -12.94 3.73
C GLN A 45 -9.43 -13.24 5.04
N VAL A 46 -10.62 -13.81 4.92
CA VAL A 46 -11.31 -14.43 6.06
C VAL A 46 -10.39 -15.55 6.60
N PRO A 47 -10.04 -15.55 7.90
CA PRO A 47 -9.14 -16.56 8.45
C PRO A 47 -9.77 -17.95 8.34
N SER A 48 -9.41 -18.69 7.30
CA SER A 48 -9.71 -20.12 7.25
C SER A 48 -8.76 -20.83 8.21
N ARG A 49 -9.33 -21.47 9.23
CA ARG A 49 -8.66 -22.41 10.15
C ARG A 49 -7.96 -23.58 9.45
N PHE A 50 -8.14 -23.73 8.14
CA PHE A 50 -7.52 -24.77 7.31
C PHE A 50 -6.49 -24.22 6.31
N ALA A 51 -6.35 -22.89 6.18
CA ALA A 51 -5.33 -22.31 5.32
C ALA A 51 -3.98 -22.37 6.05
N GLY A 52 -2.96 -22.93 5.39
CA GLY A 52 -1.58 -23.05 5.87
C GLY A 52 -0.89 -21.71 6.15
N ASP A 53 0.44 -21.62 5.98
CA ASP A 53 1.26 -20.50 6.48
C ASP A 53 0.70 -19.10 6.15
N GLN A 54 0.08 -18.47 7.14
CA GLN A 54 -0.50 -17.13 7.06
C GLN A 54 0.47 -16.03 7.49
N ARG A 55 1.72 -16.36 7.87
CA ARG A 55 2.65 -15.38 8.45
C ARG A 55 2.96 -14.23 7.49
N GLY A 56 3.31 -14.53 6.23
CA GLY A 56 3.58 -13.49 5.22
C GLY A 56 2.37 -12.61 4.92
N ARG A 57 1.19 -13.23 4.80
CA ARG A 57 -0.08 -12.53 4.54
C ARG A 57 -0.50 -11.62 5.70
N ARG A 58 -0.38 -12.05 6.96
CA ARG A 58 -0.68 -11.19 8.12
C ARG A 58 0.28 -10.01 8.21
N LEU A 59 1.56 -10.20 7.88
CA LEU A 59 2.55 -9.14 7.85
C LEU A 59 2.21 -8.04 6.82
N PHE A 60 1.69 -8.45 5.66
CA PHE A 60 1.27 -7.55 4.57
C PHE A 60 0.19 -6.55 5.04
N PHE A 61 -0.88 -7.03 5.69
CA PHE A 61 -1.95 -6.13 6.14
C PHE A 61 -1.59 -5.35 7.41
N HIS A 62 -0.89 -5.98 8.35
CA HIS A 62 -0.53 -5.33 9.61
C HIS A 62 0.40 -4.14 9.42
N ASN A 63 1.26 -4.17 8.39
CA ASN A 63 2.24 -3.12 8.14
C ASN A 63 1.81 -2.13 7.04
N ALA A 64 0.55 -2.20 6.61
CA ALA A 64 0.04 -1.31 5.59
C ALA A 64 -0.25 0.08 6.15
N GLU A 65 0.11 1.11 5.39
CA GLU A 65 0.01 2.49 5.82
C GLU A 65 -0.82 3.32 4.86
N PRO A 66 -1.93 3.90 5.33
CA PRO A 66 -2.76 4.73 4.47
C PRO A 66 -2.07 6.06 4.18
N VAL A 67 -2.09 6.47 2.92
CA VAL A 67 -1.63 7.78 2.48
C VAL A 67 -2.63 8.37 1.48
N ASP A 68 -2.80 9.68 1.54
CA ASP A 68 -3.63 10.41 0.58
C ASP A 68 -2.76 11.08 -0.47
N LEU A 69 -3.23 11.05 -1.72
CA LEU A 69 -2.73 11.91 -2.78
C LEU A 69 -2.99 13.38 -2.42
N LYS A 70 -1.93 14.18 -2.53
CA LYS A 70 -1.96 15.63 -2.36
C LYS A 70 -1.56 16.31 -3.67
N GLY A 71 -2.33 17.31 -4.09
CA GLY A 71 -2.05 18.09 -5.29
C GLY A 71 -1.84 17.22 -6.53
N PRO A 72 -0.85 17.51 -7.39
CA PRO A 72 -0.64 16.84 -8.68
C PRO A 72 0.05 15.47 -8.57
N GLY A 73 -0.24 14.68 -7.52
CA GLY A 73 0.31 13.32 -7.36
C GLY A 73 1.31 13.15 -6.22
N ARG A 74 1.40 14.08 -5.26
CA ARG A 74 2.35 13.96 -4.14
C ARG A 74 1.79 13.04 -3.07
N ILE A 75 2.66 12.22 -2.48
CA ILE A 75 2.37 11.50 -1.23
C ILE A 75 3.47 11.79 -0.20
N THR A 76 3.06 11.79 1.06
CA THR A 76 3.97 11.81 2.20
C THR A 76 4.31 10.38 2.57
N ILE A 77 5.59 10.02 2.54
CA ILE A 77 6.05 8.71 3.01
C ILE A 77 6.09 8.73 4.54
N PRO A 78 5.36 7.83 5.23
CA PRO A 78 5.42 7.72 6.68
C PRO A 78 6.82 7.38 7.18
N GLU A 79 7.19 7.91 8.36
CA GLU A 79 8.55 7.76 8.91
C GLU A 79 9.01 6.30 8.96
N ARG A 80 8.15 5.38 9.41
CA ARG A 80 8.47 3.94 9.52
C ARG A 80 8.88 3.30 8.20
N LEU A 81 8.42 3.86 7.09
CA LEU A 81 8.65 3.35 5.74
C LEU A 81 9.90 3.96 5.10
N ARG A 82 10.50 5.01 5.70
CA ARG A 82 11.70 5.64 5.15
C ARG A 82 12.90 4.70 5.06
N ARG A 83 12.99 3.70 5.95
CA ARG A 83 14.07 2.69 5.94
C ARG A 83 14.15 1.87 4.64
N TYR A 84 13.08 1.84 3.84
CA TYR A 84 13.03 1.15 2.56
C TYR A 84 13.47 2.03 1.38
N PHE A 85 13.79 3.29 1.63
CA PHE A 85 14.36 4.19 0.64
C PHE A 85 15.86 4.36 0.90
N PRO A 86 16.68 4.54 -0.16
CA PRO A 86 18.08 4.85 0.02
C PRO A 86 18.22 6.13 0.85
N GLN A 87 19.14 6.11 1.82
CA GLN A 87 19.52 7.31 2.56
C GLN A 87 20.44 8.12 1.64
N GLY A 88 20.04 9.37 1.36
CA GLY A 88 20.85 10.32 0.59
C GLY A 88 22.04 10.84 1.39
#